data_AF-A0A318PJV7-F1
#
_entry.id   AF-A0A318PJV7-F1
#
_cell.length_a   1.000
_cell.length_b   1.000
_cell.length_c   1.000
_cell.angle_alpha   90.00
_cell.angle_beta   90.00
_cell.angle_gamma   90.00
#
_symmetry.space_group_name_H-M   'P 1'
#
loop_
_entity.id
_entity.type
_entity.pdbx_description
1 polymer ?
#
loop_
_entity_poly.entity_id
_entity_poly.type
_entity_poly.pdbx_seq_one_letter_code
_entity_poly.pdbx_strand_id
1 'polypeptide(L)'
;MRETRTALAAWHLQHSRPECLVSYFDPWQPVARQLDLLASRFGAVKALCDAERDSLATEDDALAQLRDSLAFHLLRACVWWQVDFSPRAVTGLSAPKFMEHAHRHTARHVDDETMLDVMTWQHYMHRADSGHIMVTGTDPLYRGNTTIVYGIDGHRGFRFGMQRPGQPLAWNDITHPDFIAASLNARALHCLIETECAAIGEWDQAREEHIQAARHHARHFHIVGQADPVARYARALEQFSRCQSRFGRFAFENIVNHMAFAVAHAAHEQGLSLAELLHQGDGHPVSPNMVDSLKRRAHAHVTTGTDPLRQAQYVAMLNRVETGFALSGGQ
;
A
#
# COMPACT_ATOMS: atom_id res chain seq x y z
N MET A 1 -1.27 10.52 -33.25
CA MET A 1 -0.38 10.01 -32.17
C MET A 1 0.06 11.11 -31.21
N ARG A 2 0.59 12.26 -31.68
CA ARG A 2 1.05 13.36 -30.82
C ARG A 2 -0.07 13.94 -29.92
N GLU A 3 -1.24 14.23 -30.49
CA GLU A 3 -2.40 14.77 -29.73
C GLU A 3 -2.90 13.81 -28.63
N THR A 4 -2.97 12.52 -28.93
CA THR A 4 -3.40 11.48 -27.96
C THR A 4 -2.43 11.40 -26.78
N ARG A 5 -1.14 11.60 -27.04
CA ARG A 5 -0.08 11.61 -26.02
C ARG A 5 -0.10 12.88 -25.19
N THR A 6 -0.24 14.06 -25.80
CA THR A 6 -0.35 15.33 -25.07
C THR A 6 -1.58 15.32 -24.16
N ALA A 7 -2.70 14.77 -24.61
CA ALA A 7 -3.88 14.56 -23.76
C ALA A 7 -3.61 13.62 -22.57
N LEU A 8 -2.85 12.55 -22.78
CA LEU A 8 -2.47 11.61 -21.72
C LEU A 8 -1.50 12.23 -20.71
N ALA A 9 -0.51 13.00 -21.17
CA ALA A 9 0.39 13.77 -20.31
C ALA A 9 -0.36 14.77 -19.42
N ALA A 10 -1.24 15.58 -20.03
CA ALA A 10 -2.08 16.53 -19.31
C ALA A 10 -2.96 15.83 -18.25
N TRP A 11 -3.53 14.66 -18.58
CA TRP A 11 -4.28 13.86 -17.63
C TRP A 11 -3.42 13.45 -16.44
N HIS A 12 -2.20 12.96 -16.66
CA HIS A 12 -1.32 12.54 -15.57
C HIS A 12 -0.92 13.70 -14.66
N LEU A 13 -0.60 14.88 -15.22
CA LEU A 13 -0.26 16.09 -14.45
C LEU A 13 -1.38 16.53 -13.49
N GLN A 14 -2.62 16.20 -13.82
CA GLN A 14 -3.81 16.51 -13.00
C GLN A 14 -4.14 15.41 -11.98
N HIS A 15 -3.95 14.13 -12.33
CA HIS A 15 -4.52 13.00 -11.56
C HIS A 15 -3.50 12.09 -10.88
N SER A 16 -2.20 12.30 -11.13
CA SER A 16 -1.14 11.39 -10.67
C SER A 16 -0.25 11.99 -9.59
N ARG A 17 -0.62 13.15 -9.05
CA ARG A 17 0.13 13.76 -7.95
C ARG A 17 0.02 12.89 -6.69
N PRO A 18 1.09 12.70 -5.92
CA PRO A 18 1.09 11.77 -4.78
C PRO A 18 -0.02 12.01 -3.75
N GLU A 19 -0.43 13.26 -3.55
CA GLU A 19 -1.49 13.65 -2.62
C GLU A 19 -2.86 13.08 -3.03
N CYS A 20 -3.04 12.74 -4.31
CA CYS A 20 -4.23 12.08 -4.83
C CYS A 20 -4.15 10.54 -4.76
N LEU A 21 -2.95 9.99 -4.50
CA LEU A 21 -2.68 8.55 -4.59
C LEU A 21 -2.49 7.90 -3.23
N VAL A 22 -2.00 8.67 -2.24
CA VAL A 22 -1.56 8.15 -0.95
C VAL A 22 -2.10 8.98 0.20
N SER A 23 -2.63 8.30 1.22
CA SER A 23 -2.95 8.84 2.52
C SER A 23 -2.04 8.20 3.58
N TYR A 24 -0.94 8.89 3.91
CA TYR A 24 0.04 8.36 4.86
C TYR A 24 -0.49 8.23 6.29
N PHE A 25 -1.46 9.06 6.69
CA PHE A 25 -1.96 9.14 8.06
C PHE A 25 -3.30 8.44 8.29
N ASP A 26 -3.83 7.73 7.29
CA ASP A 26 -5.05 6.95 7.42
C ASP A 26 -4.77 5.43 7.34
N PRO A 27 -4.75 4.71 8.48
CA PRO A 27 -4.54 3.27 8.49
C PRO A 27 -5.71 2.47 7.89
N TRP A 28 -6.83 3.12 7.57
CA TRP A 28 -8.01 2.50 6.95
C TRP A 28 -8.02 2.60 5.42
N GLN A 29 -6.90 2.99 4.81
CA GLN A 29 -6.73 2.89 3.37
C GLN A 29 -6.03 1.58 2.99
N PRO A 30 -6.48 0.86 1.94
CA PRO A 30 -5.82 -0.36 1.52
C PRO A 30 -4.38 -0.08 1.06
N VAL A 31 -3.40 -0.61 1.78
CA VAL A 31 -1.96 -0.45 1.47
C VAL A 31 -1.64 -0.88 0.04
N ALA A 32 -2.14 -2.05 -0.37
CA ALA A 32 -1.94 -2.60 -1.72
C ALA A 32 -2.38 -1.63 -2.83
N ARG A 33 -3.53 -0.96 -2.66
CA ARG A 33 -4.06 0.00 -3.63
C ARG A 33 -3.12 1.19 -3.82
N GLN A 34 -2.64 1.75 -2.71
CA GLN A 34 -1.78 2.92 -2.72
C GLN A 34 -0.43 2.62 -3.37
N LEU A 35 0.14 1.45 -3.07
CA LEU A 35 1.37 0.96 -3.71
C LEU A 35 1.18 0.71 -5.20
N ASP A 36 0.09 0.06 -5.60
CA ASP A 36 -0.23 -0.20 -7.01
C ASP A 36 -0.44 1.10 -7.80
N LEU A 37 -1.13 2.08 -7.21
CA LEU A 37 -1.31 3.41 -7.79
C LEU A 37 0.04 4.08 -8.01
N LEU A 38 0.90 4.15 -6.99
CA LEU A 38 2.22 4.77 -7.10
C LEU A 38 3.10 4.08 -8.16
N ALA A 39 3.20 2.75 -8.12
CA ALA A 39 4.02 2.00 -9.06
C ALA A 39 3.51 2.11 -10.50
N SER A 40 2.20 1.96 -10.71
CA SER A 40 1.55 2.09 -12.02
C SER A 40 1.73 3.49 -12.59
N ARG A 41 1.48 4.53 -11.77
CA ARG A 41 1.62 5.94 -12.20
C ARG A 41 3.06 6.30 -12.49
N PHE A 42 4.00 5.86 -11.67
CA PHE A 42 5.42 6.03 -11.96
C PHE A 42 5.80 5.43 -13.31
N GLY A 43 5.40 4.17 -13.57
CA GLY A 43 5.68 3.50 -14.84
C GLY A 43 5.10 4.23 -16.04
N ALA A 44 3.84 4.67 -15.95
CA ALA A 44 3.15 5.39 -17.02
C ALA A 44 3.80 6.76 -17.31
N VAL A 45 4.05 7.57 -16.28
CA VAL A 45 4.68 8.89 -16.44
C VAL A 45 6.12 8.76 -16.93
N LYS A 46 6.86 7.76 -16.43
CA LYS A 46 8.22 7.49 -16.92
C LYS A 46 8.22 7.13 -18.42
N ALA A 47 7.28 6.29 -18.86
CA ALA A 47 7.17 5.92 -20.27
C ALA A 47 6.85 7.14 -21.16
N LEU A 48 6.05 8.09 -20.65
CA LEU A 48 5.84 9.38 -21.32
C LEU A 48 7.16 10.15 -21.42
N CYS A 49 7.86 10.40 -20.32
CA CYS A 49 9.15 11.10 -20.33
C CYS A 49 10.18 10.46 -21.28
N ASP A 50 10.30 9.13 -21.28
CA ASP A 50 11.27 8.41 -22.12
C ASP A 50 10.98 8.58 -23.62
N ALA A 51 9.70 8.66 -23.98
CA ALA A 51 9.27 8.78 -25.36
C ALA A 51 9.35 10.22 -25.89
N GLU A 52 9.70 11.21 -25.05
CA GLU A 52 9.58 12.66 -25.32
C GLU A 52 10.83 13.32 -25.87
N ARG A 53 11.82 12.55 -26.34
CA ARG A 53 13.11 13.08 -26.83
C ARG A 53 13.03 14.11 -27.98
N ASP A 54 11.84 14.39 -28.53
CA ASP A 54 11.62 15.26 -29.69
C ASP A 54 10.55 16.39 -29.49
N SER A 55 10.15 16.80 -28.27
CA SER A 55 9.15 17.89 -28.09
C SER A 55 9.43 18.96 -27.01
N LEU A 56 8.44 19.84 -26.74
CA LEU A 56 8.57 21.18 -26.13
C LEU A 56 9.04 21.16 -24.67
N ALA A 57 10.15 21.85 -24.38
CA ALA A 57 10.88 21.82 -23.11
C ALA A 57 10.07 22.04 -21.81
N THR A 58 8.97 22.80 -21.81
CA THR A 58 8.20 23.10 -20.59
C THR A 58 7.20 22.00 -20.16
N GLU A 59 6.60 21.25 -21.10
CA GLU A 59 5.74 20.10 -20.73
C GLU A 59 6.61 18.94 -20.19
N ASP A 60 7.80 18.80 -20.77
CA ASP A 60 8.80 17.81 -20.38
C ASP A 60 9.26 18.02 -18.92
N ASP A 61 9.42 19.27 -18.48
CA ASP A 61 9.86 19.60 -17.11
C ASP A 61 8.80 19.26 -16.05
N ALA A 62 7.52 19.54 -16.32
CA ALA A 62 6.44 19.23 -15.38
C ALA A 62 6.24 17.71 -15.22
N LEU A 63 6.32 16.95 -16.32
CA LEU A 63 6.28 15.49 -16.28
C LEU A 63 7.51 14.90 -15.59
N ALA A 64 8.70 15.46 -15.84
CA ALA A 64 9.92 15.05 -15.16
C ALA A 64 9.82 15.28 -13.65
N GLN A 65 9.28 16.42 -13.21
CA GLN A 65 9.00 16.70 -11.80
C GLN A 65 8.02 15.70 -11.20
N LEU A 66 6.92 15.42 -11.90
CA LEU A 66 5.92 14.44 -11.45
C LEU A 66 6.52 13.04 -11.31
N ARG A 67 7.33 12.60 -12.29
CA ARG A 67 8.05 11.32 -12.23
C ARG A 67 8.99 11.25 -11.02
N ASP A 68 9.75 12.31 -10.79
CA ASP A 68 10.70 12.40 -9.68
C ASP A 68 9.95 12.33 -8.33
N SER A 69 8.83 13.06 -8.21
CA SER A 69 7.95 13.03 -7.04
C SER A 69 7.33 11.65 -6.80
N LEU A 70 6.81 11.00 -7.85
CA LEU A 70 6.27 9.63 -7.77
C LEU A 70 7.34 8.61 -7.31
N ALA A 71 8.59 8.77 -7.76
CA ALA A 71 9.69 7.91 -7.30
C ALA A 71 9.95 8.06 -5.80
N PHE A 72 10.04 9.30 -5.32
CA PHE A 72 10.20 9.58 -3.89
C PHE A 72 9.03 9.03 -3.07
N HIS A 73 7.79 9.26 -3.49
CA HIS A 73 6.63 8.79 -2.75
C HIS A 73 6.45 7.27 -2.77
N LEU A 74 6.86 6.60 -3.85
CA LEU A 74 6.93 5.14 -3.89
C LEU A 74 7.95 4.61 -2.87
N LEU A 75 9.14 5.21 -2.79
CA LEU A 75 10.14 4.85 -1.77
C LEU A 75 9.60 5.11 -0.36
N ARG A 76 9.06 6.31 -0.12
CA ARG A 76 8.48 6.73 1.16
C ARG A 76 7.40 5.77 1.60
N ALA A 77 6.46 5.41 0.72
CA ALA A 77 5.38 4.46 0.99
C ALA A 77 5.89 3.08 1.40
N CYS A 78 6.92 2.57 0.72
CA CYS A 78 7.53 1.29 1.08
C CYS A 78 8.14 1.33 2.48
N VAL A 79 8.83 2.40 2.86
CA VAL A 79 9.35 2.54 4.23
C VAL A 79 8.21 2.72 5.23
N TRP A 80 7.19 3.52 4.87
CA TRP A 80 6.07 3.87 5.75
C TRP A 80 5.24 2.68 6.22
N TRP A 81 5.10 1.68 5.35
CA TRP A 81 4.35 0.44 5.62
C TRP A 81 5.23 -0.82 5.65
N GLN A 82 6.55 -0.66 5.74
CA GLN A 82 7.53 -1.75 5.84
C GLN A 82 7.39 -2.79 4.71
N VAL A 83 7.35 -2.32 3.47
CA VAL A 83 7.27 -3.13 2.25
C VAL A 83 8.65 -3.39 1.68
N ASP A 84 8.94 -4.65 1.37
CA ASP A 84 10.17 -5.01 0.67
C ASP A 84 10.13 -4.43 -0.75
N PHE A 85 11.08 -3.54 -1.03
CA PHE A 85 11.13 -2.81 -2.29
C PHE A 85 12.42 -3.10 -3.07
N SER A 86 12.26 -3.68 -4.25
CA SER A 86 13.31 -3.82 -5.24
C SER A 86 13.00 -2.91 -6.44
N PRO A 87 13.70 -1.77 -6.61
CA PRO A 87 13.45 -0.84 -7.72
C PRO A 87 13.44 -1.55 -9.08
N ARG A 88 14.33 -2.53 -9.27
CA ARG A 88 14.43 -3.28 -10.52
C ARG A 88 13.20 -4.13 -10.78
N ALA A 89 12.70 -4.83 -9.76
CA ALA A 89 11.53 -5.69 -9.92
C ALA A 89 10.25 -4.87 -10.15
N VAL A 90 10.11 -3.73 -9.45
CA VAL A 90 8.88 -2.92 -9.48
C VAL A 90 8.85 -1.95 -10.66
N THR A 91 10.00 -1.35 -11.00
CA THR A 91 10.06 -0.21 -11.93
C THR A 91 10.92 -0.47 -13.16
N GLY A 92 11.66 -1.59 -13.19
CA GLY A 92 12.65 -1.90 -14.23
C GLY A 92 13.96 -1.10 -14.12
N LEU A 93 14.06 -0.13 -13.22
CA LEU A 93 15.27 0.67 -13.01
C LEU A 93 16.26 0.00 -12.05
N SER A 94 17.56 0.19 -12.28
CA SER A 94 18.55 -0.12 -11.24
C SER A 94 18.36 0.81 -10.04
N ALA A 95 18.74 0.35 -8.84
CA ALA A 95 18.59 1.15 -7.62
C ALA A 95 19.24 2.55 -7.73
N PRO A 96 20.47 2.73 -8.27
CA PRO A 96 21.05 4.07 -8.44
C PRO A 96 20.20 4.99 -9.33
N LYS A 97 19.74 4.49 -10.49
CA LYS A 97 18.90 5.27 -11.42
C LYS A 97 17.55 5.64 -10.82
N PHE A 98 16.96 4.73 -10.05
CA PHE A 98 15.73 5.02 -9.31
C PHE A 98 15.96 6.11 -8.27
N MET A 99 17.05 6.01 -7.49
CA MET A 99 17.39 7.00 -6.46
C MET A 99 17.70 8.39 -7.02
N GLU A 100 18.27 8.50 -8.22
CA GLU A 100 18.44 9.80 -8.91
C GLU A 100 17.12 10.57 -9.04
N HIS A 101 16.00 9.87 -9.29
CA HIS A 101 14.68 10.51 -9.34
C HIS A 101 14.24 11.03 -7.97
N ALA A 102 14.36 10.21 -6.92
CA ALA A 102 14.02 10.62 -5.56
C ALA A 102 14.88 11.83 -5.10
N HIS A 103 16.19 11.82 -5.40
CA HIS A 103 17.08 12.93 -5.09
C HIS A 103 16.74 14.22 -5.82
N ARG A 104 16.37 14.15 -7.10
CA ARG A 104 15.93 15.35 -7.84
C ARG A 104 14.63 15.92 -7.28
N HIS A 105 13.74 15.08 -6.76
CA HIS A 105 12.56 15.55 -6.03
C HIS A 105 12.98 16.29 -4.76
N THR A 106 13.72 15.63 -3.86
CA THR A 106 14.04 16.20 -2.55
C THR A 106 14.94 17.44 -2.62
N ALA A 107 15.78 17.57 -3.65
CA ALA A 107 16.54 18.81 -3.89
C ALA A 107 15.66 20.06 -4.05
N ARG A 108 14.36 19.90 -4.33
CA ARG A 108 13.37 20.98 -4.47
C ARG A 108 12.41 21.10 -3.28
N HIS A 109 12.39 20.12 -2.38
CA HIS A 109 11.40 19.98 -1.32
C HIS A 109 12.09 19.64 0.01
N VAL A 110 12.32 20.65 0.85
CA VAL A 110 13.08 20.52 2.12
C VAL A 110 12.46 19.48 3.07
N ASP A 111 11.14 19.47 3.24
CA ASP A 111 10.47 18.52 4.14
C ASP A 111 10.68 17.06 3.68
N ASP A 112 10.66 16.83 2.37
CA ASP A 112 10.90 15.51 1.79
C ASP A 112 12.39 15.13 1.77
N GLU A 113 13.28 16.12 1.72
CA GLU A 113 14.72 15.92 1.92
C GLU A 113 15.02 15.40 3.32
N THR A 114 14.43 16.01 4.35
CA THR A 114 14.61 15.55 5.73
C THR A 114 14.03 14.14 5.90
N MET A 115 12.86 13.87 5.30
CA MET A 115 12.28 12.53 5.29
C MET A 115 13.21 11.51 4.62
N LEU A 116 13.76 11.84 3.44
CA LEU A 116 14.70 10.96 2.74
C LEU A 116 15.95 10.72 3.58
N ASP A 117 16.52 11.77 4.16
CA ASP A 117 17.72 11.68 5.02
C ASP A 117 17.48 10.73 6.19
N VAL A 118 16.38 10.88 6.92
CA VAL A 118 16.02 9.99 8.05
C VAL A 118 15.91 8.54 7.60
N MET A 119 15.37 8.29 6.40
CA MET A 119 15.20 6.94 5.86
C MET A 119 16.51 6.31 5.35
N THR A 120 17.52 7.12 4.99
CA THR A 120 18.73 6.64 4.30
C THR A 120 20.03 6.90 5.08
N TRP A 121 20.52 8.13 5.14
CA TRP A 121 21.87 8.48 5.62
C TRP A 121 21.88 8.96 7.07
N GLN A 122 20.84 9.68 7.49
CA GLN A 122 20.70 10.33 8.80
C GLN A 122 21.85 11.32 9.06
N HIS A 123 22.08 12.27 8.14
CA HIS A 123 23.07 13.34 8.32
C HIS A 123 22.66 14.32 9.42
N TYR A 124 21.37 14.65 9.50
CA TYR A 124 20.87 15.66 10.44
C TYR A 124 20.41 15.06 11.77
N MET A 125 20.32 13.73 11.81
CA MET A 125 19.72 13.01 12.91
C MET A 125 20.72 12.07 13.56
N HIS A 126 20.74 12.03 14.89
CA HIS A 126 21.63 11.13 15.60
C HIS A 126 21.20 9.68 15.36
N ARG A 127 22.04 8.94 14.65
CA ARG A 127 21.80 7.54 14.37
C ARG A 127 21.71 6.73 15.66
N ALA A 128 20.69 5.88 15.76
CA ALA A 128 20.39 5.06 16.93
C ALA A 128 20.10 5.86 18.22
N ASP A 129 19.63 7.10 18.08
CA ASP A 129 19.12 7.91 19.19
C ASP A 129 17.58 7.92 19.16
N SER A 130 16.95 7.26 20.12
CA SER A 130 15.49 7.23 20.25
C SER A 130 14.86 8.54 20.77
N GLY A 131 15.69 9.45 21.29
CA GLY A 131 15.26 10.76 21.79
C GLY A 131 15.28 11.87 20.72
N HIS A 132 16.04 11.69 19.63
CA HIS A 132 15.99 12.57 18.47
C HIS A 132 14.85 12.11 17.56
N ILE A 133 13.77 12.90 17.46
CA ILE A 133 12.56 12.53 16.72
C ILE A 133 12.24 13.60 15.67
N MET A 134 12.22 13.21 14.39
CA MET A 134 11.70 14.04 13.31
C MET A 134 10.17 13.96 13.33
N VAL A 135 9.49 15.11 13.54
CA VAL A 135 8.03 15.19 13.48
C VAL A 135 7.57 15.02 12.02
N THR A 136 6.62 14.13 11.79
CA THR A 136 6.11 13.84 10.44
C THR A 136 4.72 14.43 10.18
N GLY A 137 3.94 14.65 11.23
CA GLY A 137 2.62 15.26 11.13
C GLY A 137 1.74 14.97 12.35
N THR A 138 0.50 15.47 12.28
CA THR A 138 -0.54 15.22 13.29
C THR A 138 -1.57 14.25 12.73
N ASP A 139 -2.18 13.44 13.60
CA ASP A 139 -3.29 12.55 13.17
C ASP A 139 -4.45 13.40 12.62
N PRO A 140 -4.93 13.17 11.39
CA PRO A 140 -6.04 13.95 10.85
C PRO A 140 -7.41 13.51 11.41
N LEU A 141 -7.47 12.39 12.13
CA LEU A 141 -8.69 11.75 12.62
C LEU A 141 -8.83 11.80 14.16
N TYR A 142 -7.99 12.56 14.88
CA TYR A 142 -8.17 12.71 16.33
C TYR A 142 -9.50 13.43 16.64
N ARG A 143 -10.04 13.16 17.83
CA ARG A 143 -11.30 13.75 18.31
C ARG A 143 -11.10 14.20 19.75
N GLY A 144 -11.75 15.28 20.14
CA GLY A 144 -11.59 15.81 21.49
C GLY A 144 -10.41 16.77 21.59
N ASN A 145 -9.82 16.84 22.78
CA ASN A 145 -8.88 17.91 23.13
C ASN A 145 -7.41 17.49 23.05
N THR A 146 -7.13 16.19 23.01
CA THR A 146 -5.77 15.66 22.88
C THR A 146 -5.40 15.50 21.40
N THR A 147 -4.30 16.11 20.99
CA THR A 147 -3.72 15.93 19.64
C THR A 147 -2.73 14.77 19.65
N ILE A 148 -2.78 13.94 18.61
CA ILE A 148 -1.76 12.91 18.36
C ILE A 148 -0.74 13.47 17.36
N VAL A 149 0.54 13.44 17.73
CA VAL A 149 1.66 13.83 16.87
C VAL A 149 2.46 12.58 16.52
N TYR A 150 2.88 12.44 15.27
CA TYR A 150 3.70 11.33 14.79
C TYR A 150 5.12 11.79 14.46
N GLY A 151 6.07 10.87 14.58
CA GLY A 151 7.46 11.12 14.25
C GLY A 151 8.22 9.85 13.88
N ILE A 152 9.46 10.01 13.44
CA ILE A 152 10.41 8.93 13.20
C ILE A 152 11.66 9.20 14.05
N ASP A 153 12.13 8.20 14.77
CA ASP A 153 13.30 8.29 15.66
C ASP A 153 14.61 7.88 15.00
N GLY A 154 15.75 8.05 15.70
CA GLY A 154 17.09 7.78 15.17
C GLY A 154 17.34 6.31 14.84
N HIS A 155 16.48 5.40 15.29
CA HIS A 155 16.45 4.00 14.88
C HIS A 155 15.61 3.76 13.62
N ARG A 156 15.06 4.82 13.02
CA ARG A 156 14.12 4.80 11.89
C ARG A 156 12.80 4.14 12.22
N GLY A 157 12.45 4.10 13.50
CA GLY A 157 11.17 3.58 13.92
C GLY A 157 10.15 4.69 14.14
N PHE A 158 8.89 4.34 13.94
CA PHE A 158 7.78 5.25 14.10
C PHE A 158 7.50 5.48 15.58
N ARG A 159 7.29 6.75 15.93
CA ARG A 159 6.94 7.23 17.27
C ARG A 159 5.63 8.00 17.19
N PHE A 160 4.97 8.10 18.33
CA PHE A 160 3.85 9.02 18.51
C PHE A 160 3.96 9.72 19.87
N GLY A 161 3.37 10.90 19.96
CA GLY A 161 3.24 11.67 21.18
C GLY A 161 1.84 12.23 21.33
N MET A 162 1.48 12.54 22.57
CA MET A 162 0.21 13.15 22.93
C MET A 162 0.43 14.60 23.36
N GLN A 163 -0.35 15.51 22.81
CA GLN A 163 -0.36 16.91 23.22
C GLN A 163 -1.75 17.28 23.73
N ARG A 164 -1.86 17.46 25.06
CA ARG A 164 -3.08 17.96 25.70
C ARG A 164 -3.06 19.49 25.76
N PRO A 165 -4.22 20.16 25.86
CA PRO A 165 -4.26 21.62 25.94
C PRO A 165 -3.48 22.11 27.17
N GLY A 166 -2.60 23.08 26.96
CA GLY A 166 -1.78 23.66 28.03
C GLY A 166 -0.68 22.75 28.58
N GLN A 167 -0.47 21.56 27.99
CA GLN A 167 0.62 20.65 28.37
C GLN A 167 1.66 20.53 27.24
N PRO A 168 2.93 20.31 27.57
CA PRO A 168 3.95 20.02 26.58
C PRO A 168 3.63 18.69 25.86
N LEU A 169 4.13 18.55 24.63
CA LEU A 169 4.08 17.30 23.88
C LEU A 169 4.82 16.20 24.66
N ALA A 170 4.14 15.09 24.95
CA ALA A 170 4.72 13.93 25.61
C ALA A 170 4.85 12.78 24.60
N TRP A 171 6.08 12.45 24.21
CA TRP A 171 6.39 11.30 23.36
C TRP A 171 6.21 9.99 24.13
N ASN A 172 5.66 8.97 23.46
CA ASN A 172 5.66 7.62 23.99
C ASN A 172 7.05 7.00 23.86
N ASP A 173 7.44 6.14 24.81
CA ASP A 173 8.74 5.47 24.85
C ASP A 173 8.88 4.29 23.87
N ILE A 174 7.78 3.85 23.27
CA ILE A 174 7.74 2.69 22.36
C ILE A 174 8.05 3.12 20.93
N THR A 175 9.02 2.44 20.32
CA THR A 175 9.33 2.53 18.89
C THR A 175 8.58 1.43 18.11
N HIS A 176 7.99 1.82 16.99
CA HIS A 176 7.20 0.94 16.13
C HIS A 176 7.88 0.69 14.76
N PRO A 177 7.69 -0.50 14.16
CA PRO A 177 8.35 -0.85 12.88
C PRO A 177 7.77 -0.13 11.66
N ASP A 178 6.50 0.28 11.74
CA ASP A 178 5.77 0.93 10.65
C ASP A 178 4.74 1.94 11.21
N PHE A 179 4.19 2.77 10.34
CA PHE A 179 3.24 3.80 10.75
C PHE A 179 1.92 3.23 11.28
N ILE A 180 1.41 2.14 10.72
CA ILE A 180 0.12 1.57 11.14
C ILE A 180 0.24 1.06 12.58
N ALA A 181 1.33 0.39 12.91
CA ALA A 181 1.62 -0.04 14.28
C ALA A 181 1.65 1.14 15.27
N ALA A 182 2.32 2.24 14.91
CA ALA A 182 2.33 3.46 15.70
C ALA A 182 0.95 4.09 15.82
N SER A 183 0.19 4.16 14.72
CA SER A 183 -1.14 4.77 14.67
C SER A 183 -2.17 4.00 15.50
N LEU A 184 -2.17 2.67 15.43
CA LEU A 184 -3.05 1.84 16.26
C LEU A 184 -2.74 2.04 17.74
N ASN A 185 -1.46 2.07 18.12
CA ASN A 185 -1.06 2.28 19.52
C ASN A 185 -1.37 3.70 20.01
N ALA A 186 -1.15 4.70 19.15
CA ALA A 186 -1.49 6.08 19.45
C ALA A 186 -3.00 6.24 19.68
N ARG A 187 -3.83 5.69 18.79
CA ARG A 187 -5.29 5.79 18.89
C ARG A 187 -5.83 5.02 20.09
N ALA A 188 -5.22 3.89 20.47
CA ALA A 188 -5.54 3.18 21.69
C ALA A 188 -5.32 4.06 22.94
N LEU A 189 -4.13 4.67 23.04
CA LEU A 189 -3.81 5.57 24.17
C LEU A 189 -4.70 6.82 24.15
N HIS A 190 -4.92 7.41 22.99
CA HIS A 190 -5.79 8.57 22.84
C HIS A 190 -7.24 8.25 23.28
N CYS A 191 -7.78 7.10 22.88
CA CYS A 191 -9.11 6.64 23.32
C CYS A 191 -9.19 6.52 24.84
N LEU A 192 -8.16 5.94 25.46
CA LEU A 192 -8.07 5.82 26.92
C LEU A 192 -8.04 7.20 27.61
N ILE A 193 -7.31 8.16 27.06
CA ILE A 193 -7.22 9.53 27.58
C ILE A 193 -8.56 10.26 27.48
N GLU A 194 -9.25 10.17 26.33
CA GLU A 194 -10.45 10.97 26.05
C GLU A 194 -11.74 10.38 26.63
N THR A 195 -11.85 9.05 26.72
CA THR A 195 -13.12 8.40 27.08
C THR A 195 -13.10 7.73 28.45
N GLU A 196 -11.93 7.59 29.08
CA GLU A 196 -11.69 6.80 30.30
C GLU A 196 -12.19 5.33 30.21
N CYS A 197 -12.65 4.90 29.03
CA CYS A 197 -13.30 3.63 28.80
C CYS A 197 -12.32 2.67 28.12
N ALA A 198 -12.09 1.53 28.78
CA ALA A 198 -11.11 0.53 28.39
C ALA A 198 -11.62 -0.38 27.26
N ALA A 199 -11.94 0.17 26.09
CA ALA A 199 -12.01 -0.63 24.84
C ALA A 199 -10.60 -1.12 24.41
N ILE A 200 -9.68 -1.32 25.36
CA ILE A 200 -8.29 -1.74 25.19
C ILE A 200 -8.23 -3.06 24.43
N GLY A 201 -9.17 -3.98 24.71
CA GLY A 201 -9.21 -5.28 24.03
C GLY A 201 -9.38 -5.22 22.51
N GLU A 202 -10.09 -4.21 21.98
CA GLU A 202 -10.24 -4.03 20.52
C GLU A 202 -8.92 -3.59 19.87
N TRP A 203 -8.21 -2.66 20.51
CA TRP A 203 -6.93 -2.17 20.04
C TRP A 203 -5.79 -3.19 20.21
N ASP A 204 -5.80 -3.97 21.29
CA ASP A 204 -4.87 -5.09 21.50
C ASP A 204 -4.99 -6.11 20.38
N GLN A 205 -6.23 -6.48 20.05
CA GLN A 205 -6.54 -7.39 18.96
C GLN A 205 -6.15 -6.80 17.59
N ALA A 206 -6.42 -5.51 17.36
CA ALA A 206 -6.01 -4.82 16.13
C ALA A 206 -4.49 -4.83 15.93
N ARG A 207 -3.71 -4.66 17.01
CA ARG A 207 -2.24 -4.69 16.95
C ARG A 207 -1.71 -6.08 16.60
N GLU A 208 -2.24 -7.14 17.21
CA GLU A 208 -1.85 -8.52 16.88
C GLU A 208 -2.22 -8.88 15.43
N GLU A 209 -3.41 -8.51 14.99
CA GLU A 209 -3.85 -8.71 13.61
C GLU A 209 -2.99 -7.91 12.62
N HIS A 210 -2.55 -6.70 12.98
CA HIS A 210 -1.61 -5.92 12.16
C HIS A 210 -0.26 -6.63 12.00
N ILE A 211 0.32 -7.20 13.07
CA ILE A 211 1.59 -7.95 12.97
C ILE A 211 1.49 -9.06 11.91
N GLN A 212 0.32 -9.70 11.81
CA GLN A 212 0.09 -10.73 10.80
C GLN A 212 -0.16 -10.14 9.40
N ALA A 213 -0.92 -9.04 9.30
CA ALA A 213 -1.17 -8.33 8.04
C ALA A 213 0.11 -7.73 7.45
N ALA A 214 0.99 -7.15 8.28
CA ALA A 214 2.27 -6.56 7.88
C ALA A 214 3.16 -7.56 7.14
N ARG A 215 3.11 -8.86 7.49
CA ARG A 215 3.85 -9.92 6.76
C ARG A 215 3.37 -10.11 5.32
N HIS A 216 2.08 -9.87 5.06
CA HIS A 216 1.52 -9.89 3.71
C HIS A 216 1.90 -8.62 2.95
N HIS A 217 1.80 -7.45 3.58
CA HIS A 217 2.18 -6.16 2.98
C HIS A 217 3.67 -6.09 2.66
N ALA A 218 4.53 -6.61 3.54
CA ALA A 218 5.97 -6.72 3.32
C ALA A 218 6.30 -7.36 1.97
N ARG A 219 5.49 -8.33 1.55
CA ARG A 219 5.69 -9.10 0.31
C ARG A 219 4.87 -8.60 -0.87
N HIS A 220 4.22 -7.43 -0.79
CA HIS A 220 3.32 -6.92 -1.82
C HIS A 220 3.90 -7.06 -3.24
N PHE A 221 5.11 -6.57 -3.46
CA PHE A 221 5.78 -6.63 -4.76
C PHE A 221 6.42 -7.98 -5.10
N HIS A 222 6.48 -8.91 -4.15
CA HIS A 222 6.99 -10.27 -4.36
C HIS A 222 5.89 -11.25 -4.82
N ILE A 223 4.60 -10.89 -4.71
CA ILE A 223 3.48 -11.84 -4.86
C ILE A 223 3.30 -12.35 -6.30
N VAL A 224 3.67 -11.56 -7.32
CA VAL A 224 3.50 -11.91 -8.73
C VAL A 224 4.57 -12.92 -9.16
N GLY A 225 4.16 -14.12 -9.56
CA GLY A 225 5.06 -15.20 -9.99
C GLY A 225 5.59 -16.10 -8.86
N GLN A 226 5.15 -15.92 -7.61
CA GLN A 226 5.49 -16.84 -6.53
C GLN A 226 4.73 -18.16 -6.60
N ALA A 227 5.44 -19.24 -6.24
CA ALA A 227 4.91 -20.59 -6.15
C ALA A 227 3.64 -20.63 -5.27
N ASP A 228 2.65 -21.37 -5.76
CA ASP A 228 1.40 -21.72 -5.07
C ASP A 228 0.51 -20.52 -4.64
N PRO A 229 -0.19 -19.86 -5.59
CA PRO A 229 -1.19 -18.84 -5.26
C PRO A 229 -2.39 -19.40 -4.46
N VAL A 230 -2.69 -20.70 -4.59
CA VAL A 230 -3.84 -21.34 -3.95
C VAL A 230 -3.60 -21.52 -2.45
N ALA A 231 -2.46 -22.07 -2.03
CA ALA A 231 -2.14 -22.21 -0.61
C ALA A 231 -2.04 -20.85 0.10
N ARG A 232 -1.53 -19.82 -0.58
CA ARG A 232 -1.49 -18.45 -0.03
C ARG A 232 -2.89 -17.88 0.18
N TYR A 233 -3.78 -18.05 -0.79
CA TYR A 233 -5.18 -17.66 -0.65
C TYR A 233 -5.87 -18.41 0.50
N ALA A 234 -5.69 -19.73 0.60
CA ALA A 234 -6.26 -20.54 1.68
C ALA A 234 -5.78 -20.08 3.06
N ARG A 235 -4.46 -19.84 3.23
CA ARG A 235 -3.88 -19.33 4.47
C ARG A 235 -4.42 -17.93 4.83
N ALA A 236 -4.52 -17.03 3.85
CA ALA A 236 -5.07 -15.70 4.09
C ALA A 236 -6.55 -15.77 4.51
N LEU A 237 -7.32 -16.68 3.90
CA LEU A 237 -8.73 -16.90 4.25
C LEU A 237 -8.91 -17.47 5.66
N GLU A 238 -8.04 -18.40 6.06
CA GLU A 238 -8.02 -18.93 7.43
C GLU A 238 -7.74 -17.80 8.44
N GLN A 239 -6.73 -16.96 8.18
CA GLN A 239 -6.41 -15.80 9.05
C GLN A 239 -7.57 -14.80 9.10
N PHE A 240 -8.19 -14.47 7.97
CA PHE A 240 -9.35 -13.59 7.91
C PHE A 240 -10.52 -14.11 8.76
N SER A 241 -10.78 -15.41 8.75
CA SER A 241 -11.87 -15.99 9.55
C SER A 241 -11.64 -15.89 11.06
N ARG A 242 -10.39 -15.67 11.50
CA ARG A 242 -10.00 -15.46 12.89
C ARG A 242 -9.99 -13.99 13.30
N CYS A 243 -10.13 -13.05 12.38
CA CYS A 243 -10.09 -11.62 12.68
C CYS A 243 -11.31 -11.16 13.47
N GLN A 244 -11.05 -10.53 14.62
CA GLN A 244 -12.05 -10.05 15.56
C GLN A 244 -12.11 -8.53 15.59
N SER A 245 -10.98 -7.81 15.45
CA SER A 245 -11.01 -6.35 15.46
C SER A 245 -11.57 -5.78 14.17
N ARG A 246 -12.05 -4.53 14.21
CA ARG A 246 -12.50 -3.83 13.01
C ARG A 246 -11.33 -3.65 12.04
N PHE A 247 -10.14 -3.35 12.57
CA PHE A 247 -8.92 -3.17 11.78
C PHE A 247 -8.51 -4.44 11.05
N GLY A 248 -8.37 -5.56 11.77
CA GLY A 248 -7.96 -6.81 11.14
C GLY A 248 -8.97 -7.31 10.13
N ARG A 249 -10.28 -7.19 10.38
CA ARG A 249 -11.29 -7.52 9.35
C ARG A 249 -11.11 -6.68 8.10
N PHE A 250 -10.92 -5.37 8.23
CA PHE A 250 -10.65 -4.50 7.09
C PHE A 250 -9.35 -4.89 6.37
N ALA A 251 -8.24 -5.05 7.09
CA ALA A 251 -6.93 -5.33 6.50
C ALA A 251 -6.91 -6.70 5.81
N PHE A 252 -7.40 -7.75 6.49
CA PHE A 252 -7.42 -9.11 5.94
C PHE A 252 -8.45 -9.30 4.84
N GLU A 253 -9.57 -8.58 4.84
CA GLU A 253 -10.49 -8.61 3.69
C GLU A 253 -9.77 -8.13 2.42
N ASN A 254 -9.03 -7.02 2.51
CA ASN A 254 -8.24 -6.51 1.39
C ASN A 254 -7.14 -7.50 0.95
N ILE A 255 -6.45 -8.13 1.91
CA ILE A 255 -5.42 -9.15 1.63
C ILE A 255 -6.05 -10.36 0.92
N VAL A 256 -7.15 -10.91 1.45
CA VAL A 256 -7.83 -12.08 0.86
C VAL A 256 -8.34 -11.75 -0.54
N ASN A 257 -8.90 -10.56 -0.76
CA ASN A 257 -9.35 -10.13 -2.08
C ASN A 257 -8.19 -10.03 -3.07
N HIS A 258 -7.04 -9.49 -2.65
CA HIS A 258 -5.82 -9.46 -3.46
C HIS A 258 -5.31 -10.86 -3.79
N MET A 259 -5.28 -11.79 -2.81
CA MET A 259 -4.86 -13.17 -3.04
C MET A 259 -5.83 -13.92 -3.97
N ALA A 260 -7.13 -13.67 -3.87
CA ALA A 260 -8.12 -14.21 -4.79
C ALA A 260 -7.88 -13.73 -6.23
N PHE A 261 -7.55 -12.46 -6.41
CA PHE A 261 -7.14 -11.93 -7.70
C PHE A 261 -5.86 -12.60 -8.23
N ALA A 262 -4.85 -12.84 -7.37
CA ALA A 262 -3.64 -13.54 -7.75
C ALA A 262 -3.91 -14.99 -8.23
N VAL A 263 -4.84 -15.72 -7.59
CA VAL A 263 -5.30 -17.04 -8.06
C VAL A 263 -5.96 -16.93 -9.43
N ALA A 264 -6.89 -15.98 -9.62
CA ALA A 264 -7.58 -15.80 -10.90
C ALA A 264 -6.63 -15.39 -12.03
N HIS A 265 -5.64 -14.54 -11.73
CA HIS A 265 -4.59 -14.16 -12.66
C HIS A 265 -3.71 -15.37 -13.03
N ALA A 266 -3.34 -16.21 -12.06
CA ALA A 266 -2.57 -17.42 -12.33
C ALA A 266 -3.35 -18.42 -13.20
N ALA A 267 -4.66 -18.58 -12.95
CA ALA A 267 -5.53 -19.41 -13.78
C ALA A 267 -5.57 -18.90 -15.22
N HIS A 268 -5.70 -17.58 -15.40
CA HIS A 268 -5.67 -16.94 -16.72
C HIS A 268 -4.36 -17.19 -17.47
N GLU A 269 -3.21 -16.95 -16.82
CA GLU A 269 -1.89 -17.14 -17.42
C GLU A 269 -1.61 -18.61 -17.81
N GLN A 270 -2.15 -19.56 -17.05
CA GLN A 270 -1.99 -21.00 -17.31
C GLN A 270 -3.06 -21.57 -18.26
N GLY A 271 -4.06 -20.77 -18.65
CA GLY A 271 -5.19 -21.24 -19.45
C GLY A 271 -6.06 -22.28 -18.74
N LEU A 272 -6.11 -22.24 -17.40
CA LEU A 272 -6.89 -23.14 -16.57
C LEU A 272 -8.16 -22.45 -16.05
N SER A 273 -9.18 -23.24 -15.75
CA SER A 273 -10.31 -22.77 -14.95
C SER A 273 -9.92 -22.60 -13.48
N LEU A 274 -10.71 -21.82 -12.74
CA LEU A 274 -10.53 -21.66 -11.29
C LEU A 274 -10.65 -22.98 -10.55
N ALA A 275 -11.60 -23.84 -10.92
CA ALA A 275 -11.74 -25.15 -10.31
C ALA A 275 -10.50 -26.01 -10.55
N GLU A 276 -9.99 -26.09 -11.78
CA GLU A 276 -8.79 -26.88 -12.09
C GLU A 276 -7.58 -26.40 -11.29
N LEU A 277 -7.35 -25.09 -11.22
CA LEU A 277 -6.25 -24.54 -10.44
C LEU A 277 -6.40 -24.82 -8.94
N LEU A 278 -7.62 -24.75 -8.39
CA LEU A 278 -7.88 -25.10 -6.99
C LEU A 278 -7.66 -26.60 -6.72
N HIS A 279 -8.00 -27.49 -7.65
CA HIS A 279 -7.75 -28.94 -7.50
C HIS A 279 -6.26 -29.29 -7.51
N GLN A 280 -5.42 -28.45 -8.11
CA GLN A 280 -3.96 -28.60 -8.03
C GLN A 280 -3.41 -28.27 -6.63
N GLY A 281 -4.19 -27.58 -5.77
CA GLY A 281 -3.82 -27.27 -4.39
C GLY A 281 -4.39 -28.26 -3.38
N ASP A 282 -3.54 -28.77 -2.49
CA ASP A 282 -3.82 -29.51 -1.24
C ASP A 282 -4.97 -30.56 -1.18
N GLY A 283 -5.48 -31.06 -2.31
CA GLY A 283 -6.38 -32.23 -2.35
C GLY A 283 -7.74 -32.06 -1.67
N HIS A 284 -8.16 -30.83 -1.33
CA HIS A 284 -9.46 -30.58 -0.72
C HIS A 284 -10.58 -30.56 -1.77
N PRO A 285 -11.78 -31.05 -1.47
CA PRO A 285 -12.90 -31.00 -2.41
C PRO A 285 -13.27 -29.55 -2.73
N VAL A 286 -13.19 -29.17 -4.00
CA VAL A 286 -13.54 -27.84 -4.50
C VAL A 286 -15.05 -27.79 -4.74
N SER A 287 -15.73 -26.84 -4.10
CA SER A 287 -17.17 -26.61 -4.29
C SER A 287 -17.43 -25.40 -5.21
N PRO A 288 -18.57 -25.37 -5.94
CA PRO A 288 -18.96 -24.22 -6.75
C PRO A 288 -19.01 -22.90 -5.95
N ASN A 289 -19.56 -22.95 -4.73
CA ASN A 289 -19.63 -21.79 -3.83
C ASN A 289 -18.24 -21.21 -3.51
N MET A 290 -17.23 -22.06 -3.39
CA MET A 290 -15.85 -21.62 -3.14
C MET A 290 -15.28 -20.87 -4.34
N VAL A 291 -15.50 -21.39 -5.56
CA VAL A 291 -15.07 -20.75 -6.80
C VAL A 291 -15.80 -19.41 -7.01
N ASP A 292 -17.10 -19.36 -6.78
CA ASP A 292 -17.88 -18.12 -6.90
C ASP A 292 -17.46 -17.06 -5.88
N SER A 293 -17.19 -17.49 -4.64
CA SER A 293 -16.65 -16.62 -3.59
C SER A 293 -15.28 -16.07 -3.99
N LEU A 294 -14.38 -16.92 -4.50
CA LEU A 294 -13.07 -16.50 -4.99
C LEU A 294 -13.21 -15.48 -6.13
N LYS A 295 -14.04 -15.76 -7.14
CA LYS A 295 -14.25 -14.85 -8.27
C LYS A 295 -14.83 -13.51 -7.81
N ARG A 296 -15.80 -13.51 -6.90
CA ARG A 296 -16.38 -12.29 -6.31
C ARG A 296 -15.33 -11.46 -5.57
N ARG A 297 -14.45 -12.10 -4.79
CA ARG A 297 -13.36 -11.44 -4.07
C ARG A 297 -12.30 -10.87 -5.01
N ALA A 298 -11.99 -11.57 -6.10
CA ALA A 298 -11.11 -11.04 -7.14
C ALA A 298 -11.71 -9.78 -7.79
N HIS A 299 -13.01 -9.77 -8.10
CA HIS A 299 -13.71 -8.57 -8.59
C HIS A 299 -13.70 -7.43 -7.57
N ALA A 300 -13.90 -7.74 -6.28
CA ALA A 300 -13.81 -6.75 -5.20
C ALA A 300 -12.41 -6.10 -5.18
N HIS A 301 -11.34 -6.88 -5.30
CA HIS A 301 -9.98 -6.34 -5.40
C HIS A 301 -9.79 -5.44 -6.62
N VAL A 302 -10.26 -5.82 -7.81
CA VAL A 302 -10.16 -4.95 -8.98
C VAL A 302 -10.88 -3.62 -8.73
N THR A 303 -12.07 -3.68 -8.12
CA THR A 303 -12.89 -2.49 -7.86
C THR A 303 -12.26 -1.54 -6.83
N THR A 304 -11.74 -2.06 -5.73
CA THR A 304 -11.32 -1.23 -4.58
C THR A 304 -9.81 -1.19 -4.35
N GLY A 305 -9.09 -2.19 -4.83
CA GLY A 305 -7.69 -2.47 -4.53
C GLY A 305 -6.72 -2.25 -5.69
N THR A 306 -7.21 -1.97 -6.90
CA THR A 306 -6.35 -1.69 -8.07
C THR A 306 -6.50 -0.27 -8.58
N ASP A 307 -5.53 0.14 -9.38
CA ASP A 307 -5.55 1.39 -10.12
C ASP A 307 -6.77 1.50 -11.07
N PRO A 308 -7.59 2.57 -10.97
CA PRO A 308 -8.73 2.81 -11.85
C PRO A 308 -8.43 2.69 -13.35
N LEU A 309 -7.22 3.06 -13.79
CA LEU A 309 -6.85 2.95 -15.21
C LEU A 309 -6.71 1.50 -15.69
N ARG A 310 -6.48 0.56 -14.78
CA ARG A 310 -6.28 -0.87 -15.09
C ARG A 310 -7.55 -1.69 -14.87
N GLN A 311 -8.58 -1.11 -14.25
CA GLN A 311 -9.80 -1.81 -13.88
C GLN A 311 -10.49 -2.47 -15.07
N ALA A 312 -10.66 -1.76 -16.19
CA ALA A 312 -11.31 -2.31 -17.38
C ALA A 312 -10.58 -3.55 -17.92
N GLN A 313 -9.25 -3.50 -17.97
CA GLN A 313 -8.41 -4.62 -18.40
C GLN A 313 -8.58 -5.83 -17.46
N TYR A 314 -8.51 -5.61 -16.15
CA TYR A 314 -8.62 -6.68 -15.17
C TYR A 314 -10.03 -7.26 -15.05
N VAL A 315 -11.08 -6.46 -15.19
CA VAL A 315 -12.45 -6.95 -15.28
C VAL A 315 -12.61 -7.83 -16.53
N ALA A 316 -12.10 -7.38 -17.68
CA ALA A 316 -12.15 -8.18 -18.91
C ALA A 316 -11.38 -9.51 -18.76
N MET A 317 -10.23 -9.51 -18.08
CA MET A 317 -9.49 -10.72 -17.73
C MET A 317 -10.34 -11.66 -16.86
N LEU A 318 -10.88 -11.17 -15.73
CA LEU A 318 -11.69 -11.98 -14.81
C LEU A 318 -12.95 -12.56 -15.46
N ASN A 319 -13.55 -11.85 -16.42
CA ASN A 319 -14.70 -12.33 -17.18
C ASN A 319 -14.34 -13.51 -18.10
N ARG A 320 -13.10 -13.56 -18.60
CA ARG A 320 -12.60 -14.66 -19.44
C ARG A 320 -12.15 -15.89 -18.64
N VAL A 321 -11.86 -15.74 -17.34
CA VAL A 321 -11.49 -16.87 -16.50
C VAL A 321 -12.74 -17.71 -16.21
N GLU A 322 -12.71 -18.95 -16.68
CA GLU A 322 -13.76 -19.94 -16.47
C GLU A 322 -13.79 -20.43 -15.02
N THR A 323 -14.99 -20.68 -14.49
CA THR A 323 -15.15 -21.23 -13.14
C THR A 323 -14.85 -22.73 -13.10
N GLY A 324 -14.96 -23.45 -14.23
CA GLY A 324 -14.80 -24.90 -14.31
C GLY A 324 -16.03 -25.69 -13.85
N PHE A 325 -17.14 -25.00 -13.56
CA PHE A 325 -18.45 -25.61 -13.37
C PHE A 325 -19.36 -25.11 -14.49
N ALA A 326 -20.09 -26.02 -15.13
CA ALA A 326 -21.11 -25.63 -16.10
C ALA A 326 -22.13 -24.70 -15.42
N LEU A 327 -22.55 -23.64 -16.11
CA LEU A 327 -23.69 -22.84 -15.69
C LEU A 327 -24.92 -23.76 -15.64
N SER A 328 -25.27 -24.21 -14.44
CA SER A 328 -26.52 -24.91 -14.20
C SER A 328 -27.66 -23.88 -14.25
N GLY A 329 -28.25 -23.70 -15.44
CA GLY A 329 -29.54 -23.02 -15.66
C GLY A 329 -29.56 -22.19 -16.95
N GLY A 330 -30.53 -22.31 -17.85
CA GLY A 330 -31.77 -23.10 -17.84
C GLY A 330 -32.35 -23.17 -19.26
N GLN A 331 -33.12 -24.24 -19.50
CA GLN A 331 -34.06 -24.32 -20.62
C GLN A 331 -35.27 -23.44 -20.37
#